data_AF-A0A2A4N4A7-F1
#
_entry.id   AF-A0A2A4N4A7-F1
#
_cell.length_a   1.000
_cell.length_b   1.000
_cell.length_c   1.000
_cell.angle_alpha   90.00
_cell.angle_beta   90.00
_cell.angle_gamma   90.00
#
_symmetry.space_group_name_H-M   'P 1'
#
loop_
_entity.id
_entity.type
_entity.pdbx_description
1 polymer ?
#
loop_
_entity_poly.entity_id
_entity_poly.type
_entity_poly.pdbx_seq_one_letter_code
_entity_poly.pdbx_strand_id
1 'polypeptide(L)' 'DYNKAIELNPTYAQAYYSRSTMFTEQKKYNEALADALKAQELGYTVDVKYLEDLRRQVVQ' A
#
# COMPACT_ATOMS: atom_id res chain seq x y z
N ASP A 1 3.16 -14.26 -1.71
CA ASP A 1 3.75 -13.29 -2.63
C ASP A 1 2.65 -12.38 -3.14
N TYR A 2 2.67 -11.12 -2.71
CA TYR A 2 1.67 -10.14 -3.11
C TYR A 2 1.76 -9.80 -4.60
N ASN A 3 2.96 -9.88 -5.19
CA ASN A 3 3.15 -9.61 -6.62
C ASN A 3 2.36 -10.62 -7.45
N LYS A 4 2.50 -11.91 -7.15
CA LYS A 4 1.74 -12.97 -7.83
C LYS A 4 0.23 -12.85 -7.62
N ALA A 5 -0.21 -12.43 -6.43
CA ALA A 5 -1.64 -12.20 -6.16
C ALA A 5 -2.20 -11.04 -7.00
N ILE A 6 -1.41 -9.98 -7.15
CA ILE A 6 -1.75 -8.80 -7.95
C ILE A 6 -1.72 -9.10 -9.46
N GLU A 7 -0.75 -9.91 -9.93
CA GLU A 7 -0.70 -10.38 -11.31
C GLU A 7 -1.93 -11.21 -11.68
N LEU A 8 -2.37 -12.10 -10.78
CA LEU A 8 -3.55 -12.93 -10.98
C LEU A 8 -4.86 -12.15 -10.85
N ASN A 9 -4.90 -11.16 -9.93
CA ASN A 9 -6.06 -10.31 -9.71
C ASN A 9 -5.63 -8.87 -9.41
N PRO A 10 -5.54 -8.01 -10.45
CA PRO A 10 -5.11 -6.62 -10.30
C PRO A 10 -6.08 -5.74 -9.50
N THR A 11 -7.29 -6.22 -9.20
CA THR A 11 -8.28 -5.52 -8.38
C THR A 11 -8.34 -6.07 -6.95
N TYR A 12 -7.39 -6.94 -6.56
CA TYR A 12 -7.37 -7.50 -5.22
C TYR A 12 -6.83 -6.49 -4.20
N ALA A 13 -7.71 -5.60 -3.74
CA ALA A 13 -7.36 -4.46 -2.89
C ALA A 13 -6.58 -4.85 -1.61
N GLN A 14 -6.95 -5.96 -0.97
CA GLN A 14 -6.26 -6.46 0.22
C GLN A 14 -4.80 -6.85 -0.06
N ALA A 15 -4.48 -7.37 -1.25
CA ALA A 15 -3.10 -7.71 -1.59
C ALA A 15 -2.20 -6.46 -1.71
N TYR A 16 -2.73 -5.37 -2.26
CA TYR A 16 -2.02 -4.09 -2.27
C TYR A 16 -1.80 -3.57 -0.85
N TYR A 17 -2.83 -3.57 0.00
CA TYR A 17 -2.66 -3.11 1.39
C TYR A 17 -1.65 -3.96 2.17
N SER A 18 -1.70 -5.29 2.06
CA SER A 18 -0.73 -6.14 2.72
C SER A 18 0.70 -5.98 2.16
N ARG A 19 0.85 -5.62 0.87
CA ARG A 19 2.16 -5.26 0.30
C ARG A 19 2.62 -3.88 0.79
N SER A 20 1.72 -2.92 0.98
CA SER A 20 2.05 -1.60 1.52
C SER A 20 2.62 -1.69 2.93
N THR A 21 2.03 -2.49 3.81
CA THR A 21 2.53 -2.70 5.17
C THR A 21 3.92 -3.34 5.15
N MET A 22 4.13 -4.33 4.27
CA MET A 22 5.44 -4.98 4.10
C MET A 22 6.52 -4.03 3.55
N PHE A 23 6.14 -3.10 2.66
CA PHE A 23 7.05 -2.03 2.22
C PHE A 23 7.34 -1.00 3.32
N THR A 24 6.35 -0.72 4.18
CA THR A 24 6.53 0.17 5.33
C THR A 24 7.57 -0.38 6.30
N GLU A 25 7.50 -1.68 6.61
CA GLU A 25 8.49 -2.39 7.45
C GLU A 25 9.92 -2.33 6.85
N GLN A 26 10.03 -2.32 5.53
CA GLN A 26 11.30 -2.15 4.81
C GLN A 26 11.75 -0.69 4.67
N LYS A 27 10.99 0.28 5.20
CA LYS A 27 11.21 1.73 5.02
C LYS A 27 11.15 2.18 3.55
N LYS A 28 10.49 1.40 2.69
CA LYS A 28 10.20 1.71 1.29
C LYS A 28 8.91 2.52 1.20
N TYR A 29 8.94 3.74 1.72
CA TYR A 29 7.73 4.53 1.96
C TYR A 29 7.04 4.98 0.67
N ASN A 30 7.79 5.16 -0.42
CA ASN A 30 7.24 5.49 -1.74
C ASN A 30 6.37 4.35 -2.27
N GLU A 31 6.91 3.14 -2.26
CA GLU A 31 6.22 1.93 -2.70
C GLU A 31 5.04 1.60 -1.78
N ALA A 32 5.22 1.77 -0.47
CA ALA A 32 4.13 1.62 0.50
C ALA A 32 2.98 2.59 0.22
N LEU A 33 3.28 3.88 -0.02
CA LEU A 33 2.24 4.88 -0.29
C LEU A 33 1.51 4.57 -1.59
N ALA A 34 2.23 4.17 -2.64
CA ALA A 34 1.62 3.80 -3.92
C ALA A 34 0.63 2.64 -3.76
N ASP A 35 1.03 1.58 -3.05
CA ASP A 35 0.17 0.41 -2.82
C ASP A 35 -1.02 0.73 -1.89
N ALA A 36 -0.81 1.53 -0.84
CA ALA A 36 -1.88 1.93 0.05
C ALA A 36 -2.95 2.76 -0.68
N LEU A 37 -2.53 3.69 -1.55
CA LEU A 37 -3.45 4.45 -2.39
C LEU A 37 -4.17 3.56 -3.41
N LYS A 38 -3.48 2.58 -4.00
CA LYS A 38 -4.12 1.64 -4.92
C LYS A 38 -5.16 0.78 -4.23
N ALA A 39 -4.89 0.32 -3.01
CA ALA A 39 -5.86 -0.40 -2.19
C ALA A 39 -7.11 0.45 -1.92
N GLN A 40 -6.93 1.73 -1.56
CA GLN A 40 -8.02 2.68 -1.33
C GLN A 40 -8.87 2.92 -2.60
N GLU A 41 -8.23 3.10 -3.75
CA GLU A 41 -8.89 3.24 -5.05
C GLU A 41 -9.77 2.03 -5.38
N LEU A 42 -9.33 0.83 -5.00
CA LEU A 42 -10.05 -0.44 -5.20
C LEU A 42 -11.10 -0.73 -4.12
N GLY A 43 -11.40 0.24 -3.24
CA GLY A 43 -12.45 0.15 -2.22
C GLY A 43 -12.02 -0.44 -0.89
N TYR A 44 -10.71 -0.62 -0.65
CA TYR A 44 -10.21 -1.01 0.67
C TYR A 44 -10.18 0.20 1.60
N THR A 45 -10.73 0.06 2.80
CA THR A 45 -10.63 1.10 3.82
C THR A 45 -9.21 1.13 4.38
N VAL A 46 -8.44 2.13 3.99
CA VAL A 46 -7.11 2.41 4.54
C VAL A 46 -7.21 3.49 5.61
N ASP A 47 -6.57 3.29 6.76
CA ASP A 47 -6.53 4.28 7.83
C ASP A 47 -5.89 5.59 7.33
N VAL A 48 -6.59 6.71 7.52
CA VAL A 48 -6.11 8.03 7.13
C VAL A 48 -4.78 8.36 7.83
N LYS A 49 -4.62 7.99 9.10
CA LYS A 49 -3.38 8.20 9.85
C LYS A 49 -2.21 7.46 9.20
N TYR A 50 -2.43 6.23 8.73
CA TYR A 50 -1.40 5.47 8.03
C TYR A 50 -0.97 6.15 6.73
N LEU A 51 -1.92 6.69 5.95
CA LEU A 51 -1.61 7.45 4.73
C LEU A 51 -0.82 8.72 5.05
N GLU A 52 -1.20 9.46 6.09
CA GLU A 52 -0.48 10.68 6.52
C GLU A 52 0.94 10.36 7.00
N ASP A 53 1.12 9.27 7.76
CA ASP A 53 2.44 8.83 8.23
C ASP A 53 3.35 8.49 7.03
N LEU A 54 2.83 7.76 6.03
CA LEU A 54 3.59 7.47 4.81
C LEU A 54 3.95 8.74 4.02
N ARG A 55 3.02 9.68 3.86
CA ARG A 55 3.26 10.95 3.17
C ARG A 55 4.37 11.76 3.84
N ARG A 56 4.42 11.78 5.16
CA ARG A 56 5.48 12.48 5.92
C ARG A 56 6.86 11.85 5.70
N GLN A 57 6.93 10.55 5.50
CA GLN A 57 8.20 9.83 5.29
C GLN A 57 8.70 9.92 3.84
N VAL A 58 7.80 10.07 2.86
CA VAL A 58 8.16 10.25 1.45
C VAL A 58 8.79 11.62 1.16
N VAL A 59 8.47 12.64 1.95
CA VAL A 59 8.95 14.02 1.77
C VAL A 59 10.32 14.26 2.44
N GLN A 60 10.79 13.34 3.28
CA GLN A 60 12.09 13.40 3.96
C GLN A 60 13.18 12.70 3.15
#